data_AF-A0A4U9DFL1-F1
#
_entry.id   AF-A0A4U9DFL1-F1
#
_cell.length_a   1.000
_cell.length_b   1.000
_cell.length_c   1.000
_cell.angle_alpha   90.00
_cell.angle_beta   90.00
_cell.angle_gamma   90.00
#
_symmetry.space_group_name_H-M   'P 1'
#
loop_
_entity.id
_entity.type
_entity.pdbx_description
1 polymer ?
#
loop_
_entity_poly.entity_id
_entity_poly.type
_entity_poly.pdbx_seq_one_letter_code
_entity_poly.pdbx_strand_id
1 'polypeptide(L)' 'MLVATDIAARGLDIEELPHVVNYELPNVPEDYVHRIGRTGRAAATGEALSLVCR' A
#
# COMPACT_ATOMS: atom_id res chain seq x y z
N MET A 1 7.95 2.24 9.30
CA MET A 1 8.10 1.41 8.09
C MET A 1 7.46 0.06 8.37
N LEU A 2 6.30 -0.21 7.77
CA LEU A 2 5.59 -1.48 7.89
C LEU A 2 5.74 -2.20 6.56
N VAL A 3 6.37 -3.38 6.58
CA VAL A 3 6.51 -4.23 5.40
C VAL A 3 5.51 -5.37 5.58
N ALA A 4 4.38 -5.30 4.87
CA ALA A 4 3.36 -6.32 4.89
C ALA A 4 3.12 -6.84 3.46
N THR A 5 3.19 -8.14 3.29
CA THR A 5 2.61 -8.83 2.13
C THR A 5 1.10 -8.93 2.33
N ASP A 6 0.30 -9.15 1.27
CA ASP A 6 -1.18 -9.19 1.36
C ASP A 6 -1.72 -10.15 2.46
N ILE A 7 -0.92 -11.16 2.85
CA ILE A 7 -1.20 -12.06 3.97
C ILE A 7 -1.11 -11.37 5.34
N ALA A 8 -0.12 -10.49 5.54
CA ALA A 8 0.06 -9.77 6.80
C ALA A 8 -0.92 -8.60 6.97
N ALA A 9 -1.54 -8.11 5.90
CA ALA A 9 -2.49 -7.01 5.94
C ALA A 9 -3.95 -7.44 6.25
N ARG A 10 -4.30 -8.73 6.05
CA ARG A 10 -5.65 -9.24 6.33
C ARG A 10 -5.89 -9.32 7.84
N GLY A 11 -6.66 -8.37 8.36
CA GLY A 11 -7.04 -8.28 9.78
C GLY A 11 -6.34 -7.17 10.56
N LEU A 12 -5.42 -6.44 9.91
CA LEU A 12 -4.78 -5.24 10.46
C LEU A 12 -5.35 -4.03 9.72
N ASP A 13 -6.30 -3.33 10.35
CA ASP A 13 -6.76 -2.04 9.85
C ASP A 13 -5.73 -0.96 10.20
N ILE A 14 -4.76 -0.79 9.30
CA ILE A 14 -3.69 0.17 9.46
C ILE A 14 -3.98 1.32 8.50
N GLU A 15 -4.40 2.45 9.07
CA GLU A 15 -4.60 3.70 8.36
C GLU A 15 -3.39 4.64 8.58
N GLU A 16 -3.22 5.63 7.70
CA GLU A 16 -2.25 6.72 7.84
C GLU A 16 -0.77 6.31 7.87
N LEU A 17 -0.37 5.41 6.96
CA LEU A 17 1.03 5.07 6.79
C LEU A 17 1.81 6.18 6.07
N PRO A 18 3.06 6.49 6.46
CA PRO A 18 3.89 7.45 5.74
C PRO A 18 4.38 6.92 4.38
N HIS A 19 4.55 5.60 4.25
CA HIS A 19 4.98 4.95 3.01
C HIS A 19 4.26 3.61 2.81
N VAL A 20 3.91 3.31 1.55
CA VAL A 20 3.36 2.03 1.09
C VAL A 20 4.32 1.42 0.06
N VAL A 21 4.63 0.13 0.21
CA VAL A 21 5.49 -0.58 -0.75
C VAL A 21 4.77 -1.83 -1.26
N ASN A 22 4.51 -1.88 -2.56
CA ASN A 22 3.97 -3.05 -3.24
C ASN A 22 5.13 -3.90 -3.76
N TYR A 23 5.40 -5.01 -3.08
CA TYR A 23 6.40 -5.99 -3.54
C TYR A 23 5.94 -6.70 -4.82
N GLU A 24 4.64 -7.00 -4.91
CA GLU A 24 3.95 -7.46 -6.10
C GLU A 24 2.75 -6.55 -6.37
N LEU A 25 2.51 -6.27 -7.64
CA LEU A 25 1.32 -5.55 -8.09
C LEU A 25 0.09 -6.45 -7.93
N PRO A 26 -1.03 -5.93 -7.42
CA PRO A 26 -2.26 -6.71 -7.40
C PRO A 26 -2.76 -6.95 -8.83
N ASN A 27 -3.44 -8.08 -9.02
CA ASN A 27 -4.01 -8.45 -10.31
C ASN A 27 -5.20 -7.58 -10.72
N VAL A 28 -5.78 -6.87 -9.75
CA VAL A 28 -6.97 -6.02 -9.90
C VAL A 28 -6.58 -4.56 -9.64
N PRO A 29 -6.84 -3.62 -10.56
CA PRO A 29 -6.48 -2.20 -10.40
C PRO A 29 -7.11 -1.54 -9.17
N GLU A 30 -8.33 -1.91 -8.81
CA GLU A 30 -9.04 -1.38 -7.64
C GLU A 30 -8.30 -1.70 -6.34
N ASP A 31 -7.71 -2.89 -6.23
CA ASP A 31 -6.91 -3.29 -5.07
C ASP A 31 -5.62 -2.46 -4.96
N TYR A 32 -5.04 -2.07 -6.09
CA TYR A 32 -3.89 -1.15 -6.10
C TYR A 32 -4.27 0.20 -5.49
N VAL A 33 -5.39 0.79 -5.94
CA VAL A 33 -5.90 2.07 -5.43
C VAL A 33 -6.18 1.99 -3.92
N HIS A 34 -6.82 0.92 -3.46
CA HIS A 34 -7.09 0.70 -2.04
C HIS A 34 -5.80 0.55 -1.20
N ARG A 35 -4.77 -0.12 -1.73
CA ARG A 35 -3.48 -0.30 -1.04
C ARG A 35 -2.73 1.03 -0.90
N ILE A 36 -2.58 1.78 -1.99
CA ILE A 36 -1.89 3.08 -1.93
C ILE A 36 -2.70 4.13 -1.17
N GLY A 37 -4.02 3.98 -1.10
CA GLY A 37 -4.91 4.82 -0.30
C GLY A 37 -4.70 4.73 1.22
N ARG A 38 -3.76 3.90 1.71
CA ARG A 38 -3.33 3.88 3.12
C ARG A 38 -2.30 4.96 3.47
N THR A 39 -1.74 5.64 2.47
CA THR A 39 -0.84 6.80 2.66
C THR A 39 -1.45 8.08 2.08
N GLY A 40 -0.90 9.24 2.43
CA GLY A 40 -1.24 10.52 1.79
C GLY A 40 -2.68 11.04 2.03
N ARG A 41 -3.30 10.68 3.16
CA ARG A 41 -4.66 11.12 3.53
C ARG A 41 -4.65 12.47 4.25
N ALA A 42 -5.80 13.16 4.29
CA ALA A 42 -6.01 14.40 5.05
C ALA A 42 -4.99 15.52 4.75
N ALA A 43 -4.63 15.69 3.47
CA ALA A 43 -3.59 16.61 3.00
C ALA A 43 -2.16 16.31 3.50
N ALA A 44 -1.94 15.16 4.15
CA ALA A 44 -0.61 14.66 4.41
C ALA A 44 0.05 14.18 3.12
N THR A 45 1.37 14.32 3.04
CA THR A 45 2.17 13.71 1.98
C THR A 45 2.35 12.22 2.26
N GLY A 46 2.27 11.40 1.22
CA GLY A 46 2.46 9.97 1.30
C GLY A 46 3.15 9.43 0.05
N GLU A 47 3.97 8.40 0.21
CA GLU A 47 4.68 7.80 -0.91
C GLU A 47 4.28 6.34 -1.09
N ALA A 48 4.02 5.96 -2.33
CA ALA A 48 3.77 4.59 -2.73
C ALA A 48 4.80 4.14 -3.76
N LEU A 49 5.51 3.05 -3.47
CA LEU A 49 6.48 2.42 -4.39
C LEU A 49 5.95 1.06 -4.82
N SER A 50 6.05 0.73 -6.11
CA SER A 50 5.74 -0.61 -6.62
C SER A 50 6.96 -1.19 -7.32
N LEU A 51 7.32 -2.42 -6.96
CA LEU A 51 8.41 -3.14 -7.60
C LEU A 51 7.85 -3.91 -8.80
N VAL A 52 8.39 -3.66 -9.99
CA VAL A 52 7.98 -4.32 -11.23
C VAL A 52 9.21 -4.89 -11.91
N CYS A 53 9.25 -6.21 -12.03
CA CYS A 53 10.29 -6.91 -12.78
C CYS A 53 9.71 -7.43 -14.11
N ARG A 54 10.51 -7.35 -15.18
CA ARG A 54 10.17 -7.86 -16.52
C ARG A 54 10.60 -9.31 -16.67
#